data_AF-A0A6J4Y2A6-F1
#
_entry.id   AF-A0A6J4Y2A6-F1
#
_cell.length_a   1.000
_cell.length_b   1.000
_cell.length_c   1.000
_cell.angle_alpha   90.00
_cell.angle_beta   90.00
_cell.angle_gamma   90.00
#
_symmetry.space_group_name_H-M   'P 1'
#
loop_
_entity.id
_entity.type
_entity.pdbx_description
1 polymer ?
#
loop_
_entity_poly.entity_id
_entity_poly.type
_entity_poly.pdbx_seq_one_letter_code
_entity_poly.pdbx_strand_id
1 'polypeptide(L)'
;MDQKPQWRFRKMRPGEINVDPIEGEFFTTEAIGSITDALVRESIQNSLDAAQGDGPITVSFSFSAGPGRGSDPQAVIKAYLETLSPHLEARHSGLPQIPSAAENLDHILIEDYGTRGLQGDIRQYDDLDDDVKKNDFYYFWRNIGRTRKEATDLGRWGLGKTVFQAASRINAFFGLTVRRDDGRTFLMGQSVLKIHKTGNTRYAPYGACA
;
A
#
# COMPACT_ATOMS: atom_id res chain seq x y z
N MET A 1 20.18 -13.77 8.87
CA MET A 1 19.82 -14.26 7.52
C MET A 1 19.07 -13.15 6.85
N ASP A 2 19.64 -12.61 5.77
CA ASP A 2 19.11 -11.48 5.03
C ASP A 2 17.92 -11.98 4.18
N GLN A 3 16.73 -12.03 4.78
CA GLN A 3 15.53 -12.42 4.05
C GLN A 3 15.14 -11.25 3.15
N LYS A 4 15.30 -11.44 1.85
CA LYS A 4 14.78 -10.50 0.85
C LYS A 4 13.25 -10.41 1.01
N PRO A 5 12.66 -9.21 0.89
CA PRO A 5 11.22 -9.02 0.92
C PRO A 5 10.52 -9.94 -0.11
N GLN A 6 9.44 -10.62 0.29
CA GLN A 6 8.72 -11.56 -0.58
C GLN A 6 7.26 -11.13 -0.75
N TRP A 7 6.88 -10.83 -1.98
CA TRP A 7 5.49 -10.58 -2.36
C TRP A 7 4.69 -11.89 -2.40
N ARG A 8 3.54 -11.90 -1.75
CA ARG A 8 2.64 -13.05 -1.68
C ARG A 8 1.22 -12.64 -2.03
N PHE A 9 0.65 -13.36 -2.99
CA PHE A 9 -0.77 -13.32 -3.30
C PHE A 9 -1.43 -14.62 -2.87
N ARG A 10 -2.68 -14.54 -2.40
CA ARG A 10 -3.44 -15.73 -2.02
C ARG A 10 -3.77 -16.55 -3.27
N LYS A 11 -3.46 -17.84 -3.26
CA LYS A 11 -3.91 -18.77 -4.30
C LYS A 11 -5.41 -18.97 -4.19
N MET A 12 -6.13 -18.83 -5.31
CA MET A 12 -7.56 -19.12 -5.37
C MET A 12 -7.82 -20.61 -5.47
N ARG A 13 -8.89 -21.07 -4.82
CA ARG A 13 -9.39 -22.44 -4.85
C ARG A 13 -10.55 -22.58 -5.85
N PRO A 14 -10.80 -23.80 -6.36
CA PRO A 14 -12.02 -24.08 -7.10
C PRO A 14 -13.26 -23.70 -6.29
N GLY A 15 -14.23 -23.06 -6.94
CA GLY A 15 -15.50 -22.65 -6.31
C GLY A 15 -15.50 -21.25 -5.67
N GLU A 16 -14.36 -20.55 -5.64
CA GLU A 16 -14.34 -19.15 -5.22
C GLU A 16 -15.01 -18.25 -6.27
N ILE A 17 -15.76 -17.26 -5.79
CA ILE A 17 -16.38 -16.23 -6.63
C ILE A 17 -15.28 -15.31 -7.16
N ASN A 18 -15.37 -14.96 -8.44
CA ASN A 18 -14.47 -14.00 -9.05
C ASN A 18 -14.96 -12.58 -8.73
N VAL A 19 -14.21 -11.86 -7.92
CA VAL A 19 -14.44 -10.45 -7.61
C VAL A 19 -13.12 -9.71 -7.80
N ASP A 20 -13.12 -8.75 -8.73
CA ASP A 20 -12.01 -7.82 -8.91
C ASP A 20 -12.23 -6.58 -8.03
N PRO A 21 -11.15 -5.95 -7.51
CA PRO A 21 -11.24 -4.67 -6.82
C PRO A 21 -11.71 -3.60 -7.80
N ILE A 22 -12.62 -2.76 -7.34
CA ILE A 22 -13.19 -1.63 -8.11
C ILE A 22 -12.76 -0.28 -7.54
N GLU A 23 -12.11 -0.28 -6.38
CA GLU A 23 -11.70 0.91 -5.62
C GLU A 23 -10.82 1.85 -6.44
N GLY A 24 -9.89 1.29 -7.22
CA GLY A 24 -9.03 2.04 -8.12
C GLY A 24 -9.78 2.76 -9.25
N GLU A 25 -10.91 2.20 -9.70
CA GLU A 25 -11.70 2.76 -10.81
C GLU A 25 -12.38 4.08 -10.38
N PHE A 26 -12.68 4.26 -9.09
CA PHE A 26 -13.25 5.51 -8.58
C PHE A 26 -12.31 6.72 -8.65
N PHE A 27 -10.98 6.51 -8.66
CA PHE A 27 -10.01 7.60 -8.85
C PHE A 27 -9.81 8.00 -10.31
N THR A 28 -10.34 7.20 -11.25
CA THR A 28 -10.32 7.51 -12.69
C THR A 28 -11.58 8.24 -13.15
N THR A 29 -12.66 8.18 -12.35
CA THR A 29 -13.93 8.87 -12.59
C THR A 29 -13.96 10.25 -11.92
N GLU A 30 -14.56 11.25 -12.58
CA GLU A 30 -14.68 12.65 -12.11
C GLU A 30 -15.42 12.86 -10.76
N ALA A 31 -15.89 11.78 -10.12
CA ALA A 31 -16.70 11.81 -8.90
C ALA A 31 -15.88 12.00 -7.61
N ILE A 32 -14.58 11.70 -7.65
CA ILE A 32 -13.62 11.99 -6.59
C ILE A 32 -12.71 13.07 -7.19
N GLY A 33 -12.23 14.03 -6.40
CA GLY A 33 -11.23 14.99 -6.86
C GLY A 33 -10.00 14.30 -7.50
N SER A 34 -9.03 15.06 -7.99
CA SER A 34 -7.83 14.47 -8.59
C SER A 34 -7.20 13.43 -7.65
N ILE A 35 -6.67 12.34 -8.21
CA ILE A 35 -5.91 11.33 -7.46
C ILE A 35 -4.82 11.97 -6.59
N THR A 36 -4.25 13.08 -7.05
CA THR A 36 -3.30 13.90 -6.31
C THR A 36 -3.91 14.47 -5.03
N ASP A 37 -5.11 15.05 -5.10
CA ASP A 37 -5.79 15.63 -3.94
C ASP A 37 -6.12 14.54 -2.91
N ALA A 38 -6.58 13.38 -3.37
CA ALA A 38 -6.87 12.25 -2.51
C ALA A 38 -5.59 11.73 -1.83
N LEU A 39 -4.49 11.61 -2.57
CA LEU A 39 -3.21 11.14 -2.03
C LEU A 39 -2.68 12.09 -0.96
N VAL A 40 -2.68 13.40 -1.23
CA VAL A 40 -2.23 14.42 -0.27
C VAL A 40 -3.11 14.43 0.97
N ARG A 41 -4.44 14.42 0.81
CA ARG A 41 -5.39 14.42 1.94
C ARG A 41 -5.23 13.19 2.81
N GLU A 42 -5.20 12.00 2.22
CA GLU A 42 -5.05 10.74 2.96
C GLU A 42 -3.70 10.68 3.70
N SER A 43 -2.61 11.12 3.05
CA SER A 43 -1.28 11.14 3.67
C SER A 43 -1.25 12.06 4.90
N ILE A 44 -1.83 13.26 4.78
CA ILE A 44 -1.90 14.23 5.89
C ILE A 44 -2.82 13.71 7.01
N GLN A 45 -3.98 13.14 6.67
CA GLN A 45 -4.90 12.57 7.66
C GLN A 45 -4.25 11.44 8.45
N ASN A 46 -3.59 10.49 7.77
CA ASN A 46 -2.85 9.42 8.44
C ASN A 46 -1.75 9.96 9.38
N SER A 47 -1.06 11.02 8.97
CA SER A 47 -0.04 11.68 9.79
C SER A 47 -0.65 12.35 11.04
N LEU A 48 -1.78 13.05 10.88
CA LEU A 48 -2.50 13.69 11.98
C LEU A 48 -3.04 12.68 12.99
N ASP A 49 -3.61 11.56 12.53
CA ASP A 49 -4.10 10.48 13.41
C ASP A 49 -2.96 9.82 14.22
N ALA A 50 -1.75 9.84 13.65
CA ALA A 50 -0.53 9.32 14.25
C ALA A 50 0.25 10.39 15.06
N ALA A 51 -0.25 11.61 15.22
CA ALA A 51 0.46 12.71 15.88
C ALA A 51 1.01 12.34 17.26
N GLN A 52 2.26 12.74 17.54
CA GLN A 52 2.85 12.55 18.87
C GLN A 52 2.23 13.46 19.93
N GLY A 53 1.76 14.65 19.54
CA GLY A 53 1.22 15.68 20.44
C GLY A 53 2.27 16.65 21.00
N ASP A 54 3.56 16.41 20.74
CA ASP A 54 4.67 17.16 21.33
C ASP A 54 5.20 18.29 20.41
N GLY A 55 4.54 18.56 19.27
CA GLY A 55 4.99 19.53 18.29
C GLY A 55 4.25 19.45 16.95
N PRO A 56 4.66 20.25 15.95
CA PRO A 56 4.08 20.17 14.61
C PRO A 56 4.43 18.84 13.94
N ILE A 57 3.53 18.38 13.08
CA ILE A 57 3.80 17.29 12.13
C ILE A 57 4.33 17.92 10.84
N THR A 58 5.40 17.35 10.31
CA THR A 58 5.94 17.72 9.00
C THR A 58 5.71 16.58 8.03
N VAL A 59 5.06 16.86 6.90
CA VAL A 59 4.90 15.91 5.80
C VAL A 59 5.72 16.41 4.61
N SER A 60 6.61 15.58 4.08
CA SER A 60 7.47 15.88 2.93
C SER A 60 7.09 15.00 1.74
N PHE A 61 6.95 15.60 0.57
CA PHE A 61 6.72 14.91 -0.70
C PHE A 61 7.94 15.10 -1.59
N SER A 62 8.62 14.01 -1.90
CA SER A 62 9.77 14.00 -2.80
C SER A 62 9.45 13.21 -4.06
N PHE A 63 9.80 13.77 -5.22
CA PHE A 63 9.63 13.12 -6.52
C PHE A 63 11.00 12.68 -7.01
N SER A 64 11.19 11.37 -7.13
CA SER A 64 12.42 10.80 -7.68
C SER A 64 12.13 10.37 -9.12
N ALA A 65 12.84 11.00 -10.05
CA ALA A 65 12.77 10.67 -11.47
C ALA A 65 14.19 10.44 -12.01
N GLY A 66 14.35 9.41 -12.84
CA GLY A 66 15.64 9.07 -13.42
C GLY A 66 16.44 8.03 -12.63
N PRO A 67 17.69 7.71 -13.05
CA PRO A 67 18.54 6.78 -12.33
C PRO A 67 18.87 7.40 -10.97
N GLY A 68 18.25 6.89 -9.90
CA GLY A 68 18.43 7.39 -8.54
C GLY A 68 19.91 7.57 -8.22
N ARG A 69 20.26 8.64 -7.48
CA ARG A 69 21.65 8.91 -7.10
C ARG A 69 22.26 7.69 -6.41
N GLY A 70 23.07 6.92 -7.14
CA GLY A 70 23.91 5.84 -6.59
C GLY A 70 23.31 4.44 -6.52
N SER A 71 22.07 4.19 -7.00
CA SER A 71 21.48 2.85 -7.01
C SER A 71 21.10 2.42 -8.42
N ASP A 72 21.66 1.30 -8.88
CA ASP A 72 21.24 0.62 -10.10
C ASP A 72 19.73 0.26 -10.01
N PRO A 73 18.86 0.80 -10.88
CA PRO A 73 17.43 0.47 -10.88
C PRO A 73 17.17 -1.05 -10.92
N GLN A 74 18.01 -1.80 -11.62
CA GLN A 74 17.91 -3.26 -11.67
C GLN A 74 18.19 -3.90 -10.32
N ALA A 75 19.12 -3.35 -9.54
CA ALA A 75 19.40 -3.83 -8.19
C ALA A 75 18.19 -3.61 -7.26
N VAL A 76 17.50 -2.48 -7.38
CA VAL A 76 16.29 -2.19 -6.59
C VAL A 76 15.14 -3.11 -7.00
N ILE A 77 14.89 -3.27 -8.30
CA ILE A 77 13.87 -4.19 -8.81
C ILE A 77 14.16 -5.61 -8.32
N LYS A 78 15.41 -6.07 -8.42
CA LYS A 78 15.83 -7.40 -7.96
C LYS A 78 15.73 -7.55 -6.44
N ALA A 79 15.95 -6.49 -5.67
CA ALA A 79 15.87 -6.55 -4.22
C ALA A 79 14.43 -6.55 -3.71
N TYR A 80 13.55 -5.75 -4.33
CA TYR A 80 12.23 -5.43 -3.77
C TYR A 80 11.04 -5.89 -4.61
N LEU A 81 11.20 -6.09 -5.92
CA LEU A 81 10.10 -6.38 -6.85
C LEU A 81 10.24 -7.74 -7.55
N GLU A 82 11.34 -8.47 -7.36
CA GLU A 82 11.64 -9.74 -8.03
C GLU A 82 10.46 -10.73 -7.98
N THR A 83 9.84 -10.91 -6.82
CA THR A 83 8.69 -11.82 -6.67
C THR A 83 7.35 -11.20 -7.06
N LEU A 84 7.28 -9.88 -7.23
CA LEU A 84 6.08 -9.17 -7.70
C LEU A 84 5.99 -9.22 -9.24
N SER A 85 7.12 -9.12 -9.95
CA SER A 85 7.16 -9.02 -11.42
C SER A 85 6.30 -10.05 -12.16
N PRO A 86 6.32 -11.36 -11.81
CA PRO A 86 5.49 -12.34 -12.52
C PRO A 86 3.99 -12.08 -12.39
N HIS A 87 3.56 -11.40 -11.32
CA HIS A 87 2.17 -11.03 -11.09
C HIS A 87 1.78 -9.78 -11.87
N LEU A 88 2.68 -8.79 -11.97
CA LEU A 88 2.47 -7.58 -12.79
C LEU A 88 2.34 -7.94 -14.28
N GLU A 89 3.21 -8.83 -14.75
CA GLU A 89 3.28 -9.33 -16.13
C GLU A 89 2.18 -10.35 -16.47
N ALA A 90 1.41 -10.80 -15.47
CA ALA A 90 0.35 -11.76 -15.68
C ALA A 90 -0.73 -11.22 -16.61
N ARG A 91 -1.25 -12.08 -17.49
CA ARG A 91 -2.45 -11.75 -18.26
C ARG A 91 -3.59 -11.43 -17.30
N HIS A 92 -4.29 -10.32 -17.55
CA HIS A 92 -5.37 -9.81 -16.71
C HIS A 92 -4.95 -9.34 -15.31
N SER A 93 -3.68 -8.91 -15.11
CA SER A 93 -3.26 -8.21 -13.89
C SER A 93 -4.05 -6.92 -13.61
N GLY A 94 -4.78 -6.40 -14.61
CA GLY A 94 -5.60 -5.20 -14.48
C GLY A 94 -4.82 -3.89 -14.57
N LEU A 95 -3.51 -3.97 -14.83
CA LEU A 95 -2.66 -2.80 -15.07
C LEU A 95 -2.86 -2.31 -16.52
N PRO A 96 -3.12 -1.01 -16.73
CA PRO A 96 -3.32 -0.46 -18.08
C PRO A 96 -2.03 -0.45 -18.90
N GLN A 97 -0.90 -0.18 -18.25
CA GLN A 97 0.43 -0.21 -18.86
C GLN A 97 1.45 -0.71 -17.83
N ILE A 98 2.14 -1.79 -18.18
CA ILE A 98 3.24 -2.32 -17.36
C ILE A 98 4.51 -1.59 -17.79
N PRO A 99 5.24 -0.94 -16.87
CA PRO A 99 6.53 -0.33 -17.19
C PRO A 99 7.51 -1.40 -17.69
N SER A 100 8.27 -1.06 -18.73
CA SER A 100 9.33 -1.94 -19.22
C SER A 100 10.47 -2.03 -18.20
N ALA A 101 11.19 -3.15 -18.18
CA ALA A 101 12.35 -3.31 -17.31
C ALA A 101 13.48 -2.29 -17.59
N ALA A 102 13.45 -1.61 -18.73
CA ALA A 102 14.42 -0.57 -19.09
C ALA A 102 14.02 0.84 -18.59
N GLU A 103 12.78 1.03 -18.13
CA GLU A 103 12.34 2.30 -17.53
C GLU A 103 12.98 2.51 -16.16
N ASN A 104 13.18 3.78 -15.80
CA ASN A 104 13.61 4.14 -14.45
C ASN A 104 12.50 3.83 -13.44
N LEU A 105 12.89 3.49 -12.22
CA LEU A 105 11.96 3.30 -11.10
C LEU A 105 11.60 4.65 -10.48
N ASP A 106 10.85 5.45 -11.23
CA ASP A 106 10.33 6.73 -10.76
C ASP A 106 9.34 6.46 -9.61
N HIS A 107 9.46 7.23 -8.53
CA HIS A 107 8.64 7.04 -7.35
C HIS A 107 8.39 8.36 -6.61
N ILE A 108 7.30 8.39 -5.87
CA ILE A 108 7.00 9.43 -4.90
C ILE A 108 7.34 8.89 -3.52
N LEU A 109 8.14 9.63 -2.77
CA LEU A 109 8.42 9.37 -1.37
C LEU A 109 7.62 10.35 -0.52
N ILE A 110 6.80 9.80 0.38
CA ILE A 110 5.98 10.56 1.32
C ILE A 110 6.51 10.23 2.72
N GLU A 111 7.01 11.24 3.42
CA GLU A 111 7.59 11.09 4.75
C GLU A 111 6.84 11.95 5.75
N ASP A 112 6.54 11.40 6.92
CA ASP A 112 5.94 12.11 8.04
C ASP A 112 6.87 12.11 9.25
N TYR A 113 6.99 13.26 9.89
CA TYR A 113 7.81 13.48 11.08
C TYR A 113 6.96 14.05 12.20
N GLY A 114 7.31 13.74 13.46
CA GLY A 114 6.49 14.10 14.62
C GLY A 114 5.30 13.15 14.84
N THR A 115 5.33 11.95 14.26
CA THR A 115 4.30 10.91 14.41
C THR A 115 4.80 9.73 15.24
N ARG A 116 3.86 8.95 15.79
CA ARG A 116 4.14 7.82 16.69
C ARG A 116 4.60 6.55 15.94
N GLY A 117 4.55 6.56 14.61
CA GLY A 117 4.60 5.38 13.76
C GLY A 117 3.34 4.52 13.88
N LEU A 118 3.29 3.42 13.11
CA LEU A 118 2.22 2.43 13.15
C LEU A 118 2.49 1.45 14.30
N GLN A 119 1.79 1.65 15.42
CA GLN A 119 1.92 0.82 16.61
C GLN A 119 0.90 -0.34 16.62
N GLY A 120 1.11 -1.30 17.52
CA GLY A 120 0.24 -2.46 17.72
C GLY A 120 0.89 -3.80 17.36
N ASP A 121 0.12 -4.89 17.47
CA ASP A 121 0.62 -6.23 17.14
C ASP A 121 0.65 -6.46 15.62
N ILE A 122 1.85 -6.68 15.09
CA ILE A 122 2.06 -6.98 13.66
C ILE A 122 1.50 -8.34 13.24
N ARG A 123 1.16 -9.22 14.19
CA ARG A 123 0.65 -10.58 13.92
C ARG A 123 -0.86 -10.64 13.89
N GLN A 124 -1.58 -9.67 14.44
CA GLN A 124 -3.04 -9.64 14.46
C GLN A 124 -3.63 -9.80 13.05
N TYR A 125 -4.52 -10.76 12.87
CA TYR A 125 -5.12 -11.10 11.57
C TYR A 125 -6.65 -11.09 11.58
N ASP A 126 -7.26 -10.97 12.76
CA ASP A 126 -8.69 -10.92 13.01
C ASP A 126 -9.11 -9.57 13.62
N ASP A 127 -10.40 -9.31 13.55
CA ASP A 127 -10.99 -8.17 14.24
C ASP A 127 -11.02 -8.48 15.74
N LEU A 128 -10.60 -7.51 16.55
CA LEU A 128 -10.63 -7.64 18.00
C LEU A 128 -12.06 -7.40 18.50
N ASP A 129 -12.45 -8.10 19.57
CA ASP A 129 -13.61 -7.72 20.38
C ASP A 129 -13.45 -6.26 20.87
N ASP A 130 -14.57 -5.58 21.13
CA ASP A 130 -14.67 -4.13 21.39
C ASP A 130 -13.74 -3.59 22.52
N ASP A 131 -13.15 -4.47 23.34
CA ASP A 131 -12.32 -4.15 24.51
C ASP A 131 -10.80 -4.12 24.28
N VAL A 132 -10.31 -4.30 23.05
CA VAL A 132 -8.85 -4.33 22.79
C VAL A 132 -8.31 -3.00 22.26
N LYS A 133 -7.10 -2.63 22.74
CA LYS A 133 -6.33 -1.46 22.32
C LYS A 133 -6.26 -1.34 20.79
N LYS A 134 -6.41 -0.10 20.30
CA LYS A 134 -6.24 0.28 18.88
C LYS A 134 -4.91 -0.26 18.33
N ASN A 135 -4.97 -0.96 17.20
CA ASN A 135 -3.80 -1.49 16.49
C ASN A 135 -3.64 -0.77 15.14
N ASP A 136 -2.93 0.36 15.15
CA ASP A 136 -2.74 1.21 13.96
C ASP A 136 -2.07 0.43 12.81
N PHE A 137 -1.14 -0.49 13.11
CA PHE A 137 -0.49 -1.35 12.11
C PHE A 137 -1.49 -2.26 11.40
N TYR A 138 -2.35 -2.96 12.14
CA TYR A 138 -3.41 -3.82 11.57
C TYR A 138 -4.36 -3.01 10.69
N TYR A 139 -4.86 -1.86 11.20
CA TYR A 139 -5.83 -1.05 10.47
C TYR A 139 -5.24 -0.44 9.20
N PHE A 140 -3.94 -0.12 9.19
CA PHE A 140 -3.28 0.40 8.00
C PHE A 140 -3.09 -0.68 6.92
N TRP A 141 -2.57 -1.85 7.29
CA TRP A 141 -2.14 -2.86 6.31
C TRP A 141 -3.17 -3.94 5.99
N ARG A 142 -4.02 -4.31 6.95
CA ARG A 142 -4.86 -5.52 6.88
C ARG A 142 -6.35 -5.20 6.83
N ASN A 143 -6.73 -3.95 7.05
CA ASN A 143 -8.12 -3.52 7.02
C ASN A 143 -8.39 -2.53 5.86
N ILE A 144 -8.61 -3.08 4.67
CA ILE A 144 -8.96 -2.35 3.45
C ILE A 144 -10.47 -2.45 3.24
N GLY A 145 -11.13 -1.34 2.86
CA GLY A 145 -12.54 -1.35 2.46
C GLY A 145 -13.55 -1.51 3.60
N ARG A 146 -13.13 -1.54 4.87
CA ARG A 146 -14.04 -1.50 6.03
C ARG A 146 -13.91 -0.15 6.73
N THR A 147 -14.96 0.66 6.63
CA THR A 147 -15.04 1.96 7.29
C THR A 147 -15.24 1.76 8.80
N ARG A 148 -14.41 2.41 9.64
CA ARG A 148 -14.82 2.70 11.01
C ARG A 148 -15.92 3.75 10.91
N LYS A 149 -17.11 3.44 11.44
CA LYS A 149 -18.22 4.40 11.55
C LYS A 149 -17.83 5.51 12.53
N GLU A 150 -17.11 6.52 12.06
CA GLU A 150 -17.07 7.82 12.72
C GLU A 150 -17.51 8.88 11.72
N ALA A 151 -18.60 9.55 12.07
CA ALA A 151 -19.34 10.44 11.21
C ALA A 151 -18.56 11.74 10.95
N THR A 152 -18.05 11.90 9.74
CA THR A 152 -18.01 13.17 9.01
C THR A 152 -17.94 12.85 7.50
N ASP A 153 -18.69 13.62 6.71
CA ASP A 153 -19.06 13.38 5.30
C ASP A 153 -17.91 13.25 4.26
N LEU A 154 -16.66 13.07 4.67
CA LEU A 154 -15.49 13.03 3.78
C LEU A 154 -14.97 11.62 3.44
N GLY A 155 -15.48 10.57 4.09
CA GLY A 155 -14.99 9.19 3.98
C GLY A 155 -15.91 8.20 3.26
N ARG A 156 -16.75 8.66 2.33
CA ARG A 156 -17.95 7.95 1.82
C ARG A 156 -17.74 6.57 1.18
N TRP A 157 -16.51 6.13 0.94
CA TRP A 157 -16.23 4.93 0.15
C TRP A 157 -15.17 3.99 0.74
N GLY A 158 -14.61 4.26 1.92
CA GLY A 158 -13.52 3.42 2.46
C GLY A 158 -12.26 3.39 1.56
N LEU A 159 -12.14 4.37 0.65
CA LEU A 159 -11.12 4.45 -0.39
C LEU A 159 -9.78 5.02 0.08
N GLY A 160 -9.71 5.56 1.31
CA GLY A 160 -8.55 6.32 1.78
C GLY A 160 -7.22 5.64 1.45
N LYS A 161 -6.98 4.45 2.03
CA LYS A 161 -5.73 3.72 1.83
C LYS A 161 -5.52 3.16 0.42
N THR A 162 -6.59 3.00 -0.36
CA THR A 162 -6.46 2.50 -1.75
C THR A 162 -5.82 3.54 -2.68
N VAL A 163 -5.79 4.82 -2.26
CA VAL A 163 -5.16 5.89 -3.05
C VAL A 163 -3.65 5.69 -3.23
N PHE A 164 -2.94 5.14 -2.23
CA PHE A 164 -1.50 4.92 -2.30
C PHE A 164 -1.13 3.94 -3.41
N GLN A 165 -1.94 2.91 -3.60
CA GLN A 165 -1.76 1.95 -4.69
C GLN A 165 -2.20 2.57 -6.01
N ALA A 166 -3.37 3.22 -6.05
CA ALA A 166 -3.90 3.82 -7.26
C ALA A 166 -2.97 4.89 -7.86
N ALA A 167 -2.20 5.60 -7.02
CA ALA A 167 -1.22 6.59 -7.46
C ALA A 167 0.02 5.96 -8.15
N SER A 168 0.19 4.64 -8.07
CA SER A 168 1.33 3.90 -8.63
C SER A 168 0.95 3.21 -9.93
N ARG A 169 1.77 3.33 -10.99
CA ARG A 169 1.54 2.67 -12.29
C ARG A 169 1.45 1.13 -12.20
N ILE A 170 2.07 0.55 -11.18
CA ILE A 170 2.06 -0.91 -10.91
C ILE A 170 1.11 -1.29 -9.77
N ASN A 171 0.26 -0.36 -9.32
CA ASN A 171 -0.64 -0.51 -8.19
C ASN A 171 0.04 -1.08 -6.93
N ALA A 172 1.26 -0.64 -6.64
CA ALA A 172 2.02 -1.10 -5.49
C ALA A 172 2.71 0.07 -4.77
N PHE A 173 2.80 -0.04 -3.44
CA PHE A 173 3.56 0.88 -2.61
C PHE A 173 4.24 0.13 -1.46
N PHE A 174 5.24 0.78 -0.87
CA PHE A 174 5.87 0.37 0.37
C PHE A 174 5.58 1.39 1.47
N GLY A 175 5.46 0.92 2.71
CA GLY A 175 5.36 1.75 3.89
C GLY A 175 6.42 1.32 4.89
N LEU A 176 7.24 2.28 5.29
CA LEU A 176 8.21 2.14 6.36
C LEU A 176 7.67 2.86 7.59
N THR A 177 7.77 2.23 8.75
CA THR A 177 7.38 2.86 10.00
C THR A 177 8.45 2.68 11.05
N VAL A 178 8.70 3.72 11.83
CA VAL A 178 9.54 3.70 13.03
C VAL A 178 8.64 3.95 14.22
N ARG A 179 8.52 2.95 15.09
CA ARG A 179 7.60 2.97 16.21
C ARG A 179 8.17 3.73 17.41
N ARG A 180 7.37 4.63 17.98
CA ARG A 180 7.76 5.36 19.20
C ARG A 180 7.76 4.48 20.45
N ASP A 181 6.86 3.52 20.55
CA ASP A 181 6.64 2.73 21.77
C ASP A 181 7.74 1.67 22.01
N ASP A 182 8.30 1.10 20.96
CA ASP A 182 9.36 0.09 21.06
C ASP A 182 10.64 0.39 20.24
N GLY A 183 10.66 1.51 19.49
CA GLY A 183 11.80 1.91 18.66
C GLY A 183 12.01 1.05 17.42
N ARG A 184 11.12 0.09 17.13
CA ARG A 184 11.33 -0.87 16.04
C ARG A 184 10.94 -0.28 14.69
N THR A 185 11.69 -0.67 13.67
CA THR A 185 11.43 -0.34 12.27
C THR A 185 10.79 -1.53 11.56
N PHE A 186 9.72 -1.27 10.82
CA PHE A 186 9.08 -2.25 9.94
C PHE A 186 8.93 -1.69 8.53
N LEU A 187 9.14 -2.55 7.55
CA LEU A 187 8.87 -2.28 6.14
C LEU A 187 7.85 -3.31 5.67
N MET A 188 6.75 -2.85 5.07
CA MET A 188 5.83 -3.72 4.34
C MET A 188 5.50 -3.12 2.98
N GLY A 189 5.09 -3.98 2.05
CA GLY A 189 4.57 -3.59 0.75
C GLY A 189 3.16 -4.11 0.55
N GLN A 190 2.39 -3.41 -0.27
CA GLN A 190 1.05 -3.84 -0.66
C GLN A 190 0.83 -3.55 -2.15
N SER A 191 0.14 -4.47 -2.81
CA SER A 191 -0.15 -4.40 -4.23
C SER A 191 -1.57 -4.88 -4.48
N VAL A 192 -2.27 -4.21 -5.40
CA VAL A 192 -3.64 -4.58 -5.79
C VAL A 192 -3.74 -4.68 -7.30
N LEU A 193 -3.98 -5.90 -7.74
CA LEU A 193 -4.18 -6.30 -9.13
C LEU A 193 -5.60 -6.80 -9.32
N LYS A 194 -5.98 -7.16 -10.54
CA LYS A 194 -7.17 -8.00 -10.78
C LYS A 194 -6.83 -9.48 -10.55
N ILE A 195 -7.85 -10.33 -10.53
CA ILE A 195 -7.65 -11.78 -10.51
C ILE A 195 -6.83 -12.16 -11.74
N HIS A 196 -5.65 -12.71 -11.50
CA HIS A 196 -4.68 -13.00 -12.54
C HIS A 196 -4.11 -14.40 -12.40
N LYS A 197 -3.37 -14.83 -13.43
CA LYS A 197 -2.80 -16.17 -13.50
C LYS A 197 -1.30 -16.10 -13.76
N THR A 198 -0.50 -16.69 -12.88
CA THR A 198 0.94 -16.92 -13.11
C THR A 198 1.18 -18.42 -13.24
N GLY A 199 1.80 -18.84 -14.35
CA GLY A 199 1.90 -20.25 -14.72
C GLY A 199 0.52 -20.91 -14.77
N ASN A 200 0.30 -21.98 -13.98
CA ASN A 200 -1.00 -22.65 -13.88
C ASN A 200 -1.83 -22.26 -12.65
N THR A 201 -1.39 -21.26 -11.87
CA THR A 201 -2.03 -20.90 -10.59
C THR A 201 -2.80 -19.59 -10.73
N ARG A 202 -4.05 -19.56 -10.22
CA ARG A 202 -4.87 -18.35 -10.11
C ARG A 202 -4.63 -17.69 -8.77
N TYR A 203 -4.52 -16.36 -8.76
CA TYR A 203 -4.26 -15.57 -7.57
C TYR A 203 -5.37 -14.55 -7.34
N ALA A 204 -5.67 -14.33 -6.06
CA ALA A 204 -6.56 -13.27 -5.62
C ALA A 204 -5.91 -11.89 -5.84
N PRO A 205 -6.72 -10.81 -5.87
CA PRO A 205 -6.27 -9.44 -6.16
C PRO A 205 -5.19 -8.85 -5.25
N TYR A 206 -5.27 -9.11 -3.94
CA TYR A 206 -4.46 -8.43 -2.94
C TYR A 206 -3.15 -9.18 -2.67
N GLY A 207 -2.04 -8.47 -2.83
CA GLY A 207 -0.69 -8.93 -2.53
C GLY A 207 -0.08 -8.13 -1.38
N ALA A 208 0.69 -8.81 -0.53
CA ALA A 208 1.45 -8.19 0.55
C ALA A 208 2.92 -8.63 0.50
N CYS A 209 3.80 -7.75 0.94
CA CYS A 209 5.23 -7.96 1.03
C CYS A 209 5.71 -7.71 2.46
N ALA A 210 6.45 -8.67 3.02
CA ALA A 210 7.08 -8.60 4.33
C ALA A 210 8.29 -9.53 4.36
#